data_AF-X1BAZ6-F1
#
_entry.id   AF-X1BAZ6-F1
#
_cell.length_a   1.000
_cell.length_b   1.000
_cell.length_c   1.000
_cell.angle_alpha   90.00
_cell.angle_beta   90.00
_cell.angle_gamma   90.00
#
_symmetry.space_group_name_H-M   'P 1'
#
loop_
_entity.id
_entity.type
_entity.pdbx_description
1 polymer ?
#
loop_
_entity_poly.entity_id
_entity_poly.type
_entity_poly.pdbx_seq_one_letter_code
_entity_poly.pdbx_strand_id
1 'polypeptide(L)' 'MDMETTEDMKEYVGMVSQKNSWILNKDQGTFNDLIDGLVENKKSYGYQSCPCRLASENRDL' A
#
# COMPACT_ATOMS: atom_id res chain seq x y z
N MET A 1 -2.22 1.46 13.59
CA MET A 1 -2.27 0.66 12.36
C MET A 1 -0.88 0.15 12.06
N ASP A 2 -0.73 -1.16 12.03
CA ASP A 2 0.50 -1.83 11.61
C ASP A 2 0.56 -2.01 10.08
N MET A 3 -0.54 -1.72 9.37
CA MET A 3 -0.69 -1.84 7.91
C MET A 3 -0.60 -3.30 7.42
N GLU A 4 -0.93 -4.27 8.28
CA GLU A 4 -0.96 -5.69 7.91
C GLU A 4 -2.36 -6.19 7.51
N THR A 5 -3.38 -5.35 7.60
CA THR A 5 -4.75 -5.63 7.12
C THR A 5 -5.10 -4.73 5.94
N THR A 6 -6.04 -5.18 5.12
CA THR A 6 -6.58 -4.39 4.00
C THR A 6 -7.23 -3.11 4.52
N GLU A 7 -7.92 -3.16 5.66
CA GLU A 7 -8.55 -2.02 6.32
C GLU A 7 -7.50 -0.99 6.78
N ASP A 8 -6.48 -1.43 7.51
CA ASP A 8 -5.40 -0.56 7.99
C ASP A 8 -4.64 0.09 6.82
N MET A 9 -4.40 -0.66 5.74
CA MET A 9 -3.74 -0.14 4.54
C MET A 9 -4.61 0.88 3.80
N LYS A 10 -5.93 0.67 3.72
CA LYS A 10 -6.86 1.64 3.14
C LYS A 10 -6.89 2.94 3.93
N GLU A 11 -6.91 2.85 5.27
CA GLU A 11 -6.84 4.03 6.13
C GLU A 11 -5.51 4.78 5.95
N TYR A 12 -4.39 4.05 5.91
CA TYR A 12 -3.07 4.64 5.64
C TYR A 12 -3.01 5.38 4.29
N VAL A 13 -3.40 4.73 3.19
CA VAL A 13 -3.38 5.35 1.87
C VAL A 13 -4.38 6.52 1.80
N GLY A 14 -5.51 6.42 2.52
CA GLY A 14 -6.46 7.52 2.68
C GLY A 14 -5.82 8.75 3.34
N MET A 15 -5.11 8.58 4.45
CA MET A 15 -4.39 9.66 5.12
C MET A 15 -3.31 10.29 4.22
N VAL A 16 -2.52 9.46 3.52
CA VAL A 16 -1.49 9.93 2.58
C VAL A 16 -2.13 10.74 1.44
N SER A 17 -3.23 10.25 0.89
CA SER A 17 -3.94 10.92 -0.21
C SER A 17 -4.49 12.28 0.22
N GLN A 18 -5.12 12.36 1.40
CA GLN A 18 -5.63 13.61 1.95
C GLN A 18 -4.50 14.63 2.19
N LYS A 19 -3.39 14.19 2.79
CA LYS A 19 -2.23 15.06 3.05
C LYS A 19 -1.64 15.65 1.77
N ASN A 20 -1.71 14.92 0.66
CA ASN A 20 -1.15 15.33 -0.63
C ASN A 20 -2.21 15.89 -1.60
N SER A 21 -3.46 16.06 -1.17
CA SER A 21 -4.58 16.48 -2.04
C SER A 21 -4.77 15.59 -3.27
N TRP A 22 -4.52 14.29 -3.12
CA TRP A 22 -4.71 13.29 -4.17
C TRP A 22 -6.09 12.65 -4.10
N ILE A 23 -6.61 12.28 -5.28
CA ILE A 23 -7.84 11.51 -5.40
C ILE A 23 -7.45 10.05 -5.60
N LEU A 24 -8.00 9.17 -4.77
CA LEU A 24 -7.83 7.73 -4.93
C LEU A 24 -8.45 7.23 -6.24
N ASN A 25 -7.89 6.13 -6.77
CA ASN A 25 -8.40 5.56 -8.00
C ASN A 25 -9.89 5.18 -7.84
N LYS A 26 -10.70 5.57 -8.82
CA LYS A 26 -12.15 5.31 -8.82
C LYS A 26 -12.47 3.88 -9.21
N ASP A 27 -11.61 3.26 -10.02
CA ASP A 27 -11.71 1.85 -10.34
C ASP A 27 -11.38 1.01 -9.10
N GLN A 28 -12.41 0.41 -8.51
CA GLN A 28 -12.27 -0.31 -7.23
C GLN A 28 -11.49 -1.62 -7.38
N GLY A 29 -11.50 -2.24 -8.56
CA GLY A 29 -10.70 -3.45 -8.83
C GLY A 29 -9.22 -3.14 -8.71
N THR A 30 -8.74 -2.21 -9.54
CA THR A 30 -7.35 -1.74 -9.52
C THR A 30 -6.95 -1.20 -8.14
N PHE A 31 -7.83 -0.45 -7.48
CA PHE A 31 -7.55 0.06 -6.15
C PHE A 31 -7.34 -1.06 -5.13
N ASN A 32 -8.24 -2.06 -5.10
CA ASN A 32 -8.13 -3.17 -4.17
C ASN A 32 -6.90 -4.06 -4.46
N ASP A 33 -6.61 -4.35 -5.73
CA ASP A 33 -5.42 -5.14 -6.12
C ASP A 33 -4.12 -4.49 -5.63
N LEU A 34 -4.02 -3.16 -5.73
CA LEU A 34 -2.86 -2.41 -5.23
C LEU A 34 -2.78 -2.44 -3.69
N ILE A 35 -3.92 -2.33 -3.00
CA ILE A 35 -3.96 -2.40 -1.54
C ILE A 35 -3.51 -3.78 -1.06
N ASP A 36 -4.03 -4.85 -1.66
CA ASP A 36 -3.71 -6.22 -1.27
C ASP A 36 -2.21 -6.51 -1.50
N GLY A 37 -1.65 -6.07 -2.63
CA GLY A 37 -0.21 -6.20 -2.88
C GLY A 37 0.67 -5.38 -1.91
N LEU A 38 0.23 -4.19 -1.48
CA LEU A 38 0.93 -3.43 -0.45
C LEU A 38 0.91 -4.15 0.90
N VAL A 39 -0.22 -4.76 1.26
CA VAL A 39 -0.36 -5.55 2.50
C VAL A 39 0.53 -6.79 2.47
N GLU A 40 0.54 -7.52 1.35
CA GLU A 40 1.39 -8.70 1.16
C GLU A 40 2.87 -8.33 1.28
N ASN A 41 3.30 -7.26 0.61
CA ASN A 41 4.68 -6.78 0.71
C ASN A 41 5.03 -6.32 2.14
N LYS A 42 4.10 -5.67 2.84
CA LYS A 42 4.28 -5.29 4.25
C LYS A 42 4.54 -6.51 5.14
N LYS A 43 3.78 -7.59 4.95
CA LYS A 43 3.96 -8.85 5.69
C LYS A 43 5.27 -9.55 5.34
N SER A 44 5.63 -9.59 4.07
CA SER A 44 6.82 -10.30 3.57
C SER A 44 8.12 -9.56 3.89
N TYR A 45 8.14 -8.24 3.74
CA TYR A 45 9.37 -7.43 3.79
C TYR A 45 9.44 -6.48 4.99
N GLY A 46 8.37 -6.39 5.79
CA GLY A 46 8.28 -5.43 6.89
C GLY A 46 7.96 -3.99 6.45
N TYR A 47 7.80 -3.74 5.15
CA TYR A 47 7.37 -2.45 4.58
C TYR A 47 6.56 -2.62 3.30
N GLN A 48 5.73 -1.62 2.99
CA GLN A 48 4.80 -1.57 1.87
C GLN A 48 5.47 -1.31 0.49
N SER A 49 6.47 -2.11 0.13
CA SER A 49 7.14 -2.01 -1.19
C SER A 49 6.11 -1.92 -2.33
N CYS A 50 6.40 -1.18 -3.42
CA CYS A 50 5.42 -1.05 -4.50
C CYS A 50 5.08 -2.45 -5.06
N PRO A 51 3.80 -2.87 -5.04
CA PRO A 51 3.41 -4.16 -5.62
C PRO A 51 3.55 -4.18 -7.15
N CYS A 52 3.76 -3.01 -7.75
CA CYS A 52 3.99 -2.81 -9.17
C CYS A 52 5.44 -3.09 -9.63
N ARG A 53 6.36 -3.35 -8.68
CA ARG A 53 7.80 -3.52 -8.94
C ARG A 53 8.34 -4.73 -8.18
N LEU A 54 9.48 -5.26 -8.63
CA LEU A 54 10.20 -6.28 -7.87
C LEU A 54 10.84 -5.62 -6.64
N ALA A 55 10.55 -6.15 -5.46
CA ALA A 55 11.19 -5.72 -4.23
C ALA A 55 12.62 -6.26 -4.16
N SER A 56 13.56 -5.43 -3.70
CA SER A 56 14.94 -5.84 -3.36
C SER A 56 15.06 -6.46 -1.96
N GLU A 57 13.95 -6.52 -1.22
CA GLU A 57 13.88 -6.90 0.20
C GLU A 57 14.76 -6.05 1.14
N ASN A 58 15.27 -4.92 0.64
CA ASN A 58 16.10 -4.00 1.39
C ASN A 58 15.63 -2.57 1.13
N ARG A 59 15.03 -1.98 2.15
CA ARG A 59 14.42 -0.64 2.09
C ARG A 59 15.46 0.48 2.00
N ASP A 60 16.66 0.25 2.50
CA ASP A 60 17.67 1.29 2.72
C ASP A 60 18.79 1.29 1.66
N LEU A 61 18.71 0.41 0.65
CA LEU A 61 19.56 0.44 -0.56
C LEU A 61 19.02 1.42 -1.60
#